data_AF-A0A4R8GBH0-F1
#
_entry.id   AF-A0A4R8GBH0-F1
#
_cell.length_a   1.000
_cell.length_b   1.000
_cell.length_c   1.000
_cell.angle_alpha   90.00
_cell.angle_beta   90.00
_cell.angle_gamma   90.00
#
_symmetry.space_group_name_H-M   'P 1'
#
loop_
_entity.id
_entity.type
_entity.pdbx_description
1 polymer ?
#
loop_
_entity_poly.entity_id
_entity_poly.type
_entity_poly.pdbx_seq_one_letter_code
_entity_poly.pdbx_strand_id
1 'polypeptide(L)' 'MQKKLTLSIDEDLIKFAHKFSKETHQSISHIVEEYLSQLKKQKDKKEFNPRLENLYGIFEDEPIPDKKELRRIFHDKSHN' A
#
# COMPACT_ATOMS: atom_id res chain seq x y z
N MET A 1 -20.74 -0.33 17.50
CA MET A 1 -21.63 -1.49 17.20
C MET A 1 -20.89 -2.43 16.27
N GLN A 2 -20.87 -3.73 16.57
CA GLN A 2 -20.40 -4.73 15.60
C GLN A 2 -21.45 -4.91 14.50
N LYS A 3 -21.02 -4.83 13.25
CA LYS A 3 -21.85 -5.07 12.06
C LYS A 3 -21.36 -6.34 11.37
N LYS A 4 -22.29 -7.18 10.91
CA LYS A 4 -21.96 -8.38 10.14
C LYS A 4 -21.87 -8.02 8.66
N LEU A 5 -20.82 -8.48 7.99
CA LEU A 5 -20.64 -8.36 6.54
C LEU A 5 -20.94 -9.72 5.91
N THR A 6 -21.89 -9.75 4.98
CA THR A 6 -22.22 -10.95 4.20
C THR A 6 -21.69 -10.74 2.78
N LEU A 7 -20.99 -11.73 2.25
CA LEU A 7 -20.38 -11.70 0.92
C LEU A 7 -21.05 -12.75 0.02
N SER A 8 -21.30 -12.38 -1.23
CA SER A 8 -21.70 -13.32 -2.28
C SER A 8 -20.45 -13.65 -3.09
N ILE A 9 -20.02 -14.90 -3.08
CA ILE A 9 -18.79 -15.40 -3.71
C ILE A 9 -19.03 -16.80 -4.28
N ASP A 10 -18.18 -17.21 -5.22
CA ASP A 10 -18.29 -18.50 -5.89
C ASP A 10 -18.12 -19.68 -4.94
N GLU A 11 -18.84 -20.77 -5.21
CA GLU A 11 -18.87 -21.96 -4.34
C GLU A 11 -17.47 -22.59 -4.20
N ASP A 12 -16.69 -22.63 -5.27
CA ASP A 12 -15.34 -23.18 -5.26
C ASP A 12 -14.40 -22.35 -4.36
N LEU A 13 -14.60 -21.03 -4.33
CA LEU A 13 -13.84 -20.14 -3.47
C LEU A 13 -14.25 -20.31 -1.99
N ILE A 14 -15.53 -20.55 -1.72
CA ILE A 14 -16.02 -20.91 -0.37
C ILE A 14 -15.35 -22.20 0.12
N LYS A 15 -15.31 -23.24 -0.73
CA LYS A 15 -14.64 -24.52 -0.40
C LYS A 15 -13.16 -24.32 -0.11
N PHE A 16 -12.47 -23.53 -0.93
CA PHE A 16 -11.08 -23.16 -0.70
C PHE A 16 -10.90 -22.43 0.63
N ALA A 17 -11.72 -21.42 0.92
CA ALA A 17 -11.62 -20.64 2.15
C ALA A 17 -11.80 -21.52 3.42
N HIS A 18 -12.72 -22.47 3.37
CA HIS A 18 -12.89 -23.44 4.47
C HIS A 18 -11.69 -24.37 4.62
N LYS A 19 -11.10 -24.85 3.52
CA LYS A 19 -9.89 -25.67 3.57
C LYS A 19 -8.71 -24.88 4.14
N PHE A 20 -8.48 -23.69 3.62
CA PHE A 20 -7.42 -22.79 4.05
C PHE A 20 -7.54 -22.43 5.53
N SER A 21 -8.75 -22.11 5.99
CA SER A 21 -9.05 -21.81 7.41
C SER A 21 -8.68 -22.98 8.35
N LYS A 22 -8.91 -24.23 7.91
CA LYS A 22 -8.53 -25.42 8.69
C LYS A 22 -7.02 -25.62 8.74
N GLU A 23 -6.33 -25.39 7.62
CA GLU A 23 -4.88 -25.55 7.52
C GLU A 23 -4.15 -24.50 8.36
N THR A 24 -4.58 -23.23 8.30
CA THR A 24 -3.94 -22.12 9.00
C THR A 24 -4.43 -21.94 10.44
N HIS A 25 -5.48 -22.67 10.86
CA HIS A 25 -6.14 -22.51 12.15
C HIS A 25 -6.68 -21.09 12.41
N GLN A 26 -6.92 -20.33 11.34
CA GLN A 26 -7.47 -18.98 11.40
C GLN A 26 -8.90 -18.98 10.87
N SER A 27 -9.80 -18.23 11.51
CA SER A 27 -11.17 -18.09 11.01
C SER A 27 -11.20 -17.26 9.72
N ILE A 28 -12.10 -17.61 8.80
CA ILE A 28 -12.31 -16.86 7.53
C ILE A 28 -12.60 -15.38 7.82
N SER A 29 -13.44 -15.10 8.82
CA SER A 29 -13.76 -13.73 9.23
C SER A 29 -12.53 -12.94 9.64
N HIS A 30 -11.62 -13.57 10.38
CA HIS A 30 -10.38 -12.92 10.83
C HIS A 30 -9.44 -12.63 9.65
N ILE A 31 -9.28 -13.59 8.73
CA ILE A 31 -8.47 -13.42 7.52
C ILE A 31 -8.98 -12.22 6.69
N VAL A 32 -10.30 -12.13 6.49
CA VAL A 32 -10.92 -11.04 5.73
C VAL A 32 -10.78 -9.71 6.47
N GLU A 33 -10.96 -9.69 7.79
CA GLU A 33 -10.80 -8.50 8.62
C GLU A 33 -9.37 -7.94 8.56
N GLU A 34 -8.35 -8.81 8.67
CA GLU A 34 -6.95 -8.40 8.56
C GLU A 34 -6.65 -7.84 7.17
N TYR A 35 -7.11 -8.50 6.11
CA TYR A 35 -6.92 -8.04 4.74
C TYR A 35 -7.54 -6.66 4.51
N LEU A 36 -8.80 -6.46 4.90
CA LEU A 36 -9.49 -5.17 4.79
C LEU A 36 -8.80 -4.09 5.64
N SER A 37 -8.29 -4.45 6.81
CA SER A 37 -7.53 -3.54 7.68
C SER A 37 -6.21 -3.11 7.04
N GLN A 38 -5.50 -4.03 6.37
CA GLN A 38 -4.29 -3.70 5.62
C GLN A 38 -4.59 -2.79 4.43
N LEU A 39 -5.67 -3.05 3.68
CA LEU A 39 -6.10 -2.18 2.58
C LEU A 39 -6.44 -0.77 3.07
N LYS A 40 -7.12 -0.65 4.21
CA LYS A 40 -7.40 0.65 4.83
C LYS A 40 -6.11 1.40 5.16
N LYS A 41 -5.15 0.72 5.82
CA LYS A 41 -3.84 1.31 6.16
C LYS A 41 -3.06 1.76 4.92
N GLN A 42 -3.17 1.04 3.81
CA GLN A 42 -2.52 1.44 2.54
C GLN A 42 -3.17 2.69 1.95
N LYS A 43 -4.50 2.80 2.02
CA LYS A 43 -5.23 3.99 1.57
C LYS A 43 -4.90 5.20 2.44
N ASP A 44 -4.86 5.03 3.76
CA ASP A 44 -4.49 6.09 4.70
C ASP A 44 -3.02 6.50 4.55
N LYS A 45 -2.12 5.60 4.10
CA LYS A 45 -0.73 5.93 3.75
C LYS A 45 -0.58 6.66 2.42
N LYS A 46 -1.54 6.51 1.48
CA LYS A 46 -1.56 7.24 0.21
C LYS A 46 -1.99 8.68 0.36
N GLU A 47 -2.63 9.06 1.48
CA GLU A 47 -2.66 10.44 1.94
C GLU A 47 -1.27 10.79 2.47
N PHE A 48 -0.31 10.96 1.55
CA PHE A 48 0.99 11.52 1.90
C PHE A 48 0.75 12.86 2.60
N ASN A 49 1.47 13.10 3.70
CA ASN A 49 1.57 14.45 4.24
C ASN A 49 2.00 15.36 3.08
N PRO A 50 1.33 16.49 2.79
CA PRO A 50 1.67 17.33 1.64
C PRO A 50 3.14 17.79 1.64
N ARG A 51 3.81 17.79 2.81
CA ARG A 51 5.26 18.02 2.90
C ARG A 51 6.11 16.87 2.34
N LEU A 52 5.66 15.63 2.48
CA LEU A 52 6.32 14.44 1.94
C LEU A 52 6.05 14.28 0.45
N GLU A 53 4.86 14.66 -0.02
CA GLU A 53 4.53 14.68 -1.46
C GLU A 53 5.42 15.70 -2.21
N ASN A 54 5.64 16.89 -1.63
CA ASN A 54 6.62 17.86 -2.13
C ASN A 54 8.07 17.34 -2.12
N LEU A 55 8.42 16.45 -1.19
CA LEU A 55 9.75 15.82 -1.13
C LEU A 55 9.87 14.68 -2.16
N TYR A 56 8.78 13.98 -2.43
CA TYR A 56 8.71 12.84 -3.33
C TYR A 56 8.56 13.24 -4.82
N GLY A 57 7.91 14.38 -5.11
CA GLY A 57 7.68 14.92 -6.46
C GLY A 57 8.94 15.29 -7.26
N ILE A 58 10.14 15.05 -6.72
CA ILE A 58 11.42 15.18 -7.43
C ILE A 58 11.76 13.88 -8.18
N PHE A 59 11.07 12.76 -7.92
CA PHE A 59 11.48 11.43 -8.36
C PHE A 59 10.47 10.69 -9.25
N GLU A 60 9.32 11.26 -9.60
CA GLU A 60 8.25 10.48 -10.24
C GLU A 60 8.35 10.32 -11.76
N ASP A 61 9.00 11.21 -12.52
CA ASP A 61 8.92 11.14 -13.99
C ASP A 61 10.25 10.97 -14.74
N GLU A 62 11.39 11.03 -14.07
CA GLU A 62 12.70 10.83 -14.70
C GLU A 62 13.56 9.82 -13.93
N PRO A 63 14.31 8.95 -14.62
CA PRO A 63 15.28 8.08 -13.96
C PRO A 63 16.25 8.93 -13.15
N ILE A 64 16.56 8.48 -11.93
CA ILE A 64 17.49 9.18 -11.02
C ILE A 64 18.75 9.55 -11.82
N PRO A 65 19.07 10.86 -11.98
CA PRO A 65 20.21 11.29 -12.78
C PRO A 65 21.53 10.72 -12.23
N ASP A 66 22.52 10.58 -13.10
CA ASP A 66 23.83 10.09 -12.67
C ASP A 66 24.43 10.99 -11.58
N LYS A 67 25.25 10.41 -10.71
CA LYS A 67 25.89 11.07 -9.57
C LYS A 67 26.64 12.35 -9.97
N LYS A 68 27.21 12.40 -11.17
CA LYS A 68 27.90 13.61 -11.68
C LYS A 68 26.92 14.74 -11.97
N GLU A 69 25.78 14.41 -12.56
CA GLU A 69 24.74 15.34 -12.95
C GLU A 69 24.03 15.93 -11.72
N LEU A 70 23.71 15.10 -10.73
CA LEU A 70 23.20 15.54 -9.44
C LEU A 70 24.13 16.56 -8.75
N ARG A 71 25.44 16.31 -8.82
CA ARG A 71 26.44 17.20 -8.23
C ARG A 71 26.53 18.55 -8.94
N ARG A 72 26.36 18.56 -10.26
CA ARG A 72 26.30 19.80 -11.07
C ARG A 72 25.07 20.62 -10.71
N ILE A 73 23.88 19.99 -10.70
CA ILE A 73 22.60 20.65 -10.36
C ILE A 73 22.66 21.29 -8.97
N PHE A 74 23.25 20.59 -7.98
CA PHE A 74 23.38 21.11 -6.63
C PHE A 74 24.33 22.32 -6.54
N HIS A 75 25.43 22.30 -7.28
CA HIS A 75 26.42 23.37 -7.25
C HIS A 75 25.95 24.64 -7.98
N ASP A 76 25.21 24.48 -9.08
CA ASP A 76 24.63 25.59 -9.85
C ASP A 76 23.51 26.31 -9.07
N LYS A 77 22.68 25.58 -8.30
CA LYS A 77 21.67 26.17 -7.42
C LYS A 77 22.25 26.96 -6.23
N SER A 78 23.51 26.74 -5.87
CA SER A 78 24.17 27.46 -4.77
C SER A 78 24.67 28.86 -5.18
N HIS A 79 24.62 29.21 -6.46
CA HIS A 79 25.19 30.45 -7.01
C HIS A 79 24.15 31.45 -7.54
N ASN A 80 22.87 31.31 -7.16
CA ASN A 80 21.82 32.25 -7.52
C ASN A 80 20.96 32.62 -6.30
#